data_AF-A0A3L7UGE0-F1
#
_entry.id   AF-A0A3L7UGE0-F1
#
_cell.length_a   1.000
_cell.length_b   1.000
_cell.length_c   1.000
_cell.angle_alpha   90.00
_cell.angle_beta   90.00
_cell.angle_gamma   90.00
#
_symmetry.space_group_name_H-M   'P 1'
#
loop_
_entity.id
_entity.type
_entity.pdbx_description
1 polymer ?
#
loop_
_entity_poly.entity_id
_entity_poly.type
_entity_poly.pdbx_seq_one_letter_code
_entity_poly.pdbx_strand_id
1 'polypeptide(L)'
;MSNSANVNSVDAIRLFAAAVMKFQEEARLCLSMMDAQLRQILFWLERDRPGFWKHEIENCMREVAEARVRLHQCRMRRMGDFRPSCIEEVKDLEKSQHDVEFAQKQIPNVKRWFGEATHEAEEYRGRAAQLTQAVERDLPRLMALLAFTIDRLEAYAAVSSPSGMPEAARMPQISAELEAFLKTAQQDDLM
;
A
#
# COMPACT_ATOMS: atom_id res chain seq x y z
N MET A 1 -6.40 12.32 53.85
CA MET A 1 -5.41 12.21 52.77
C MET A 1 -5.95 12.99 51.58
N SER A 2 -5.46 14.21 51.42
CA SER A 2 -5.82 15.17 50.38
C SER A 2 -5.15 14.79 49.07
N ASN A 3 -5.88 14.14 48.17
CA ASN A 3 -5.38 13.93 46.81
C ASN A 3 -5.76 15.15 45.97
N SER A 4 -4.88 16.14 45.96
CA SER A 4 -4.88 17.19 44.95
C SER A 4 -4.46 16.61 43.61
N ALA A 5 -5.18 16.91 42.53
CA ALA A 5 -4.76 16.51 41.19
C ALA A 5 -3.53 17.34 40.78
N ASN A 6 -2.34 16.72 40.76
CA ASN A 6 -1.10 17.38 40.37
C ASN A 6 -1.01 17.49 38.83
N VAL A 7 -1.74 18.46 38.26
CA VAL A 7 -1.70 18.75 36.82
C VAL A 7 -0.39 19.47 36.49
N ASN A 8 0.63 18.70 36.09
CA ASN A 8 1.97 19.23 35.87
C ASN A 8 2.10 20.05 34.57
N SER A 9 1.35 19.75 33.51
CA SER A 9 1.39 20.51 32.24
C SER A 9 0.24 20.14 31.28
N VAL A 10 -0.63 21.11 30.97
CA VAL A 10 -1.62 21.01 29.87
C VAL A 10 -0.92 21.06 28.50
N ASP A 11 0.19 21.80 28.41
CA ASP A 11 0.99 21.90 27.18
C ASP A 11 1.58 20.55 26.75
N ALA A 12 1.93 19.67 27.70
CA ALA A 12 2.36 18.31 27.38
C ALA A 12 1.27 17.49 26.66
N ILE A 13 0.00 17.68 27.05
CA ILE A 13 -1.15 17.01 26.40
C ILE A 13 -1.36 17.58 25.00
N ARG A 14 -1.23 18.90 24.82
CA ARG A 14 -1.30 19.56 23.50
C ARG A 14 -0.18 19.10 22.57
N LEU A 15 1.05 19.00 23.07
CA LEU A 15 2.19 18.49 22.30
C LEU A 15 1.99 17.03 21.90
N PHE A 16 1.50 16.19 22.81
CA PHE A 16 1.16 14.80 22.49
C PHE A 16 0.06 14.73 21.44
N ALA A 17 -1.00 15.55 21.55
CA ALA A 17 -2.07 15.59 20.56
C ALA A 17 -1.56 15.96 19.17
N ALA A 18 -0.70 16.98 19.08
CA ALA A 18 -0.05 17.38 17.83
C ALA A 18 0.84 16.26 17.25
N ALA A 19 1.60 15.56 18.09
CA ALA A 19 2.44 14.44 17.66
C ALA A 19 1.61 13.26 17.13
N VAL A 20 0.51 12.92 17.79
CA VAL A 20 -0.43 11.88 17.35
C VAL A 20 -1.09 12.25 16.03
N MET A 21 -1.53 13.50 15.86
CA MET A 21 -2.12 13.97 14.61
C MET A 21 -1.13 13.85 13.44
N LYS A 22 0.12 14.27 13.66
CA LYS A 22 1.18 14.13 12.66
C LYS A 22 1.46 12.66 12.31
N PHE A 23 1.58 11.80 13.32
CA PHE A 23 1.76 10.36 13.11
C PHE A 23 0.59 9.75 12.31
N GLN A 24 -0.64 10.12 12.64
CA GLN A 24 -1.83 9.64 11.95
C GLN A 24 -1.80 10.02 10.46
N GLU A 25 -1.47 11.25 10.12
CA GLU A 25 -1.38 11.71 8.73
C GLU A 25 -0.28 10.96 7.96
N GLU A 26 0.93 10.87 8.52
CA GLU A 26 2.06 10.16 7.92
C GLU A 26 1.76 8.66 7.72
N ALA A 27 1.14 8.01 8.71
CA ALA A 27 0.75 6.62 8.63
C ALA A 27 -0.34 6.38 7.58
N ARG A 28 -1.37 7.23 7.50
CA ARG A 28 -2.42 7.15 6.46
C ARG A 28 -1.83 7.27 5.07
N LEU A 29 -0.98 8.27 4.86
CA LEU A 29 -0.32 8.49 3.58
C LEU A 29 0.47 7.25 3.18
N CYS A 30 1.33 6.74 4.07
CA CYS A 30 2.16 5.57 3.82
C CYS A 30 1.33 4.33 3.46
N LEU A 31 0.31 4.01 4.27
CA LEU A 31 -0.58 2.87 4.04
C LEU A 31 -1.31 2.99 2.69
N SER A 32 -1.83 4.18 2.36
CA SER A 32 -2.52 4.41 1.09
C SER A 32 -1.59 4.28 -0.13
N MET A 33 -0.35 4.77 -0.02
CA MET A 33 0.67 4.66 -1.06
C MET A 33 1.05 3.20 -1.30
N MET A 34 1.28 2.44 -0.24
CA MET A 34 1.62 1.01 -0.35
C MET A 34 0.48 0.22 -0.99
N ASP A 35 -0.77 0.45 -0.58
CA ASP A 35 -1.91 -0.25 -1.17
C ASP A 35 -2.16 0.14 -2.64
N ALA A 36 -1.91 1.39 -3.02
CA ALA A 36 -1.93 1.81 -4.42
C ALA A 36 -0.84 1.10 -5.26
N GLN A 37 0.38 1.01 -4.73
CA GLN A 37 1.49 0.31 -5.39
C GLN A 37 1.20 -1.18 -5.57
N LEU A 38 0.67 -1.84 -4.53
CA LEU A 38 0.28 -3.25 -4.62
C LEU A 38 -0.80 -3.46 -5.68
N ARG A 39 -1.86 -2.64 -5.68
CA ARG A 39 -2.90 -2.71 -6.71
C ARG A 39 -2.34 -2.52 -8.12
N GLN A 40 -1.43 -1.56 -8.31
CA GLN A 40 -0.80 -1.31 -9.60
C GLN A 40 0.04 -2.50 -10.08
N ILE A 41 0.88 -3.07 -9.21
CA ILE A 41 1.73 -4.22 -9.56
C ILE A 41 0.89 -5.45 -9.89
N LEU A 42 -0.14 -5.72 -9.08
CA LEU A 42 -1.05 -6.85 -9.32
C LEU A 42 -1.79 -6.68 -10.65
N PHE A 43 -2.33 -5.49 -10.93
CA PHE A 43 -2.97 -5.19 -12.21
C PHE A 43 -2.02 -5.39 -13.39
N TRP A 44 -0.79 -4.90 -13.26
CA TRP A 44 0.24 -5.05 -14.30
C TRP A 44 0.60 -6.52 -14.56
N LEU A 45 0.71 -7.34 -13.51
CA LEU A 45 0.96 -8.78 -13.63
C LEU A 45 -0.25 -9.55 -14.19
N GLU A 46 -1.46 -9.14 -13.84
CA GLU A 46 -2.69 -9.81 -14.26
C GLU A 46 -3.07 -9.50 -15.71
N ARG A 47 -2.96 -8.23 -16.10
CA ARG A 47 -3.54 -7.73 -17.34
C ARG A 47 -2.49 -7.31 -18.36
N ASP A 48 -1.54 -6.46 -17.97
CA ASP A 48 -0.60 -5.87 -18.91
C ASP A 48 0.44 -6.89 -19.39
N ARG A 49 1.08 -7.61 -18.46
CA ARG A 49 2.16 -8.55 -18.79
C ARG A 49 1.71 -9.73 -19.66
N PRO A 50 0.56 -10.38 -19.41
CA PRO A 50 0.09 -11.44 -20.31
C PRO A 50 -0.23 -10.90 -21.70
N GLY A 51 -0.77 -9.68 -21.81
CA GLY A 51 -1.01 -9.02 -23.09
C GLY A 51 0.29 -8.74 -23.86
N PHE A 52 1.29 -8.17 -23.17
CA PHE A 52 2.61 -7.92 -23.73
C PHE A 52 3.25 -9.19 -24.30
N TRP A 53 3.31 -10.27 -23.52
CA TRP A 53 3.96 -11.51 -23.98
C TRP A 53 3.17 -12.21 -25.10
N LYS A 54 1.84 -12.14 -25.12
CA LYS A 54 1.04 -12.65 -26.24
C LYS A 54 1.39 -11.92 -27.54
N HIS A 55 1.43 -10.59 -27.48
CA HIS A 55 1.82 -9.76 -28.63
C HIS A 55 3.27 -10.04 -29.05
N GLU A 56 4.18 -10.21 -28.09
CA GLU A 56 5.58 -10.50 -28.39
C GLU A 56 5.76 -11.87 -29.05
N ILE A 57 4.99 -12.89 -28.65
CA ILE A 57 4.98 -14.18 -29.35
C ILE A 57 4.57 -14.01 -30.81
N GLU A 58 3.54 -13.22 -31.10
CA GLU A 58 3.13 -12.93 -32.49
C GLU A 58 4.24 -12.21 -33.28
N ASN A 59 4.93 -11.26 -32.65
CA ASN A 59 6.06 -10.55 -33.25
C ASN A 59 7.21 -11.52 -33.56
N CYS A 60 7.66 -12.31 -32.59
CA CYS A 60 8.73 -13.29 -32.79
C CYS A 60 8.35 -14.34 -33.85
N MET A 61 7.08 -14.77 -33.92
CA MET A 61 6.62 -15.69 -34.97
C MET A 61 6.70 -15.06 -36.37
N ARG A 62 6.40 -13.77 -36.51
CA ARG A 62 6.59 -13.04 -37.77
C ARG A 62 8.06 -12.97 -38.15
N GLU A 63 8.94 -12.65 -37.20
CA GLU A 63 10.40 -12.64 -37.42
C GLU A 63 10.94 -14.00 -37.86
N VAL A 64 10.45 -15.10 -37.27
CA VAL A 64 10.81 -16.45 -37.72
C VAL A 64 10.37 -16.68 -39.18
N ALA A 65 9.16 -16.25 -39.55
CA ALA A 65 8.69 -16.40 -40.92
C ALA A 65 9.55 -15.59 -41.91
N GLU A 66 9.90 -14.35 -41.57
CA GLU A 66 10.77 -13.51 -42.38
C GLU A 66 12.19 -14.07 -42.48
N ALA A 67 12.78 -14.53 -41.38
CA ALA A 67 14.10 -15.16 -41.37
C ALA A 67 14.15 -16.42 -42.25
N ARG A 68 13.07 -17.24 -42.26
CA ARG A 68 12.94 -18.38 -43.18
C ARG A 68 12.94 -17.92 -44.64
N VAL A 69 12.23 -16.85 -44.96
CA VAL A 69 12.20 -16.28 -46.32
C VAL A 69 13.59 -15.77 -46.72
N ARG A 70 14.28 -15.02 -45.84
CA ARG A 70 15.65 -14.53 -46.07
C ARG A 70 16.62 -15.68 -46.33
N LEU A 71 16.59 -16.72 -45.49
CA LEU A 71 17.41 -17.92 -45.67
C LEU A 71 17.10 -18.64 -46.98
N HIS A 72 15.83 -18.78 -47.34
CA HIS A 72 15.42 -19.38 -48.60
C HIS A 72 15.94 -18.58 -49.80
N GLN A 73 15.78 -17.25 -49.78
CA GLN A 73 16.29 -16.35 -50.81
C GLN A 73 17.81 -16.46 -50.94
N CYS A 74 18.56 -16.44 -49.83
CA CYS A 74 20.01 -16.60 -49.85
C CYS A 74 20.42 -17.93 -50.51
N ARG A 75 19.74 -19.03 -50.16
CA ARG A 75 20.02 -20.36 -50.74
C ARG A 75 19.69 -20.46 -52.22
N MET A 76 18.77 -19.63 -52.72
CA MET A 76 18.38 -19.59 -54.13
C MET A 76 19.26 -18.67 -54.98
N ARG A 77 20.00 -17.72 -54.38
CA ARG A 77 20.97 -16.89 -55.10
C ARG A 77 22.08 -17.77 -55.68
N ARG A 78 22.22 -17.75 -57.01
CA ARG A 78 23.34 -18.37 -57.73
C ARG A 78 24.14 -17.28 -58.44
N MET A 79 25.42 -17.17 -58.15
CA MET A 79 26.36 -16.28 -58.86
C MET A 79 27.33 -17.16 -59.64
N GLY A 80 26.93 -17.60 -60.84
CA GLY A 80 27.69 -18.58 -61.61
C GLY A 80 27.83 -19.90 -60.85
N ASP A 81 29.08 -20.35 -60.63
CA ASP A 81 29.42 -21.58 -59.89
C ASP A 81 29.58 -21.35 -58.38
N PHE A 82 29.49 -20.11 -57.91
CA PHE A 82 29.62 -19.77 -56.49
C PHE A 82 28.28 -19.86 -55.76
N ARG A 83 28.25 -20.65 -54.69
CA ARG A 83 27.10 -20.78 -53.78
C ARG A 83 27.34 -19.96 -52.50
N PRO A 84 26.43 -19.04 -52.12
CA PRO A 84 26.57 -18.26 -50.90
C PRO A 84 26.57 -19.14 -49.65
N SER A 85 27.35 -18.75 -48.63
CA SER A 85 27.48 -19.53 -47.39
C SER A 85 26.25 -19.46 -46.47
N CYS A 86 25.39 -18.45 -46.65
CA CYS A 86 24.15 -18.19 -45.88
C CYS A 86 24.25 -18.35 -44.36
N ILE A 87 25.44 -18.16 -43.76
CA ILE A 87 25.69 -18.41 -42.33
C ILE A 87 24.94 -17.40 -41.46
N GLU A 88 24.89 -16.14 -41.90
CA GLU A 88 24.21 -15.06 -41.18
C GLU A 88 22.71 -15.33 -41.12
N GLU A 89 22.09 -15.71 -42.24
CA GLU A 89 20.66 -16.00 -42.32
C GLU A 89 20.27 -17.27 -41.53
N VAL A 90 21.18 -18.22 -41.39
CA VAL A 90 20.98 -19.38 -40.49
C VAL A 90 21.00 -18.93 -39.04
N LYS A 91 21.99 -18.14 -38.62
CA LYS A 91 22.07 -17.62 -37.25
C LYS A 91 20.89 -16.73 -36.89
N ASP A 92 20.43 -15.90 -37.83
CA ASP A 92 19.26 -15.06 -37.65
C ASP A 92 18.01 -15.90 -37.42
N LEU A 93 17.83 -16.97 -38.19
CA LEU A 93 16.71 -17.90 -38.01
C LEU A 93 16.77 -18.62 -36.65
N GLU A 94 17.95 -19.08 -36.24
CA GLU A 94 18.17 -19.70 -34.92
C GLU A 94 17.84 -18.72 -33.79
N LYS A 95 18.30 -17.47 -33.90
CA LYS A 95 18.00 -16.41 -32.93
C LYS A 95 16.49 -16.17 -32.83
N SER A 96 15.81 -15.96 -33.95
CA SER A 96 14.36 -15.71 -33.92
C SER A 96 13.58 -16.89 -33.35
N GLN A 97 14.02 -18.13 -33.57
CA GLN A 97 13.42 -19.32 -32.94
C GLN A 97 13.62 -19.32 -31.42
N HIS A 98 14.83 -19.00 -30.96
CA HIS A 98 15.12 -18.87 -29.53
C HIS A 98 14.27 -17.76 -28.87
N ASP A 99 14.06 -16.64 -29.56
CA ASP A 99 13.23 -15.53 -29.07
C ASP A 99 11.76 -15.96 -28.88
N VAL A 100 11.20 -16.76 -29.81
CA VAL A 100 9.86 -17.37 -29.63
C VAL A 100 9.81 -18.26 -28.39
N GLU A 101 10.79 -19.15 -28.23
CA GLU A 101 10.84 -20.04 -27.06
C GLU A 101 10.96 -19.26 -25.75
N PHE A 102 11.77 -18.19 -25.74
CA PHE A 102 11.90 -17.31 -24.60
C PHE A 102 10.56 -16.65 -24.25
N ALA A 103 9.89 -16.02 -25.23
CA ALA A 103 8.62 -15.36 -25.01
C ALA A 103 7.54 -16.34 -24.52
N GLN A 104 7.50 -17.56 -25.06
CA GLN A 104 6.59 -18.62 -24.61
C GLN A 104 6.85 -19.03 -23.15
N LYS A 105 8.12 -19.12 -22.74
CA LYS A 105 8.49 -19.42 -21.33
C LYS A 105 8.07 -18.31 -20.36
N GLN A 106 7.91 -17.07 -20.81
CA GLN A 106 7.52 -15.97 -19.92
C GLN A 106 6.04 -16.00 -19.53
N ILE A 107 5.15 -16.59 -20.34
CA ILE A 107 3.73 -16.72 -20.01
C ILE A 107 3.50 -17.44 -18.67
N PRO A 108 4.01 -18.68 -18.46
CA PRO A 108 3.86 -19.36 -17.17
C PRO A 108 4.61 -18.65 -16.05
N ASN A 109 5.73 -17.97 -16.32
CA ASN A 109 6.45 -17.19 -15.31
C ASN A 109 5.60 -16.03 -14.77
N VAL A 110 4.99 -15.24 -15.66
CA VAL A 110 4.10 -14.13 -15.28
C VAL A 110 2.91 -14.64 -14.49
N LYS A 111 2.32 -15.77 -14.91
CA LYS A 111 1.22 -16.39 -14.15
C LYS A 111 1.65 -16.81 -12.74
N ARG A 112 2.85 -17.40 -12.61
CA ARG A 112 3.42 -17.77 -11.31
C ARG A 112 3.66 -16.54 -10.44
N TRP A 113 4.33 -15.51 -10.99
CA TRP A 113 4.59 -14.27 -10.28
C TRP A 113 3.32 -13.54 -9.86
N PHE A 114 2.27 -13.57 -10.68
CA PHE A 114 0.97 -13.04 -10.30
C PHE A 114 0.40 -13.76 -9.06
N GLY A 115 0.47 -15.10 -9.04
CA GLY A 115 0.04 -15.88 -7.88
C GLY A 115 0.85 -15.58 -6.63
N GLU A 116 2.18 -15.59 -6.72
CA GLU A 116 3.10 -15.26 -5.62
C GLU A 116 2.86 -13.83 -5.10
N ALA A 117 2.78 -12.85 -5.99
CA ALA A 117 2.55 -11.45 -5.63
C ALA A 117 1.18 -11.23 -4.99
N THR A 118 0.14 -11.94 -5.46
CA THR A 118 -1.21 -11.88 -4.86
C THR A 118 -1.17 -12.42 -3.43
N HIS A 119 -0.50 -13.55 -3.21
CA HIS A 119 -0.37 -14.12 -1.88
C HIS A 119 0.37 -13.18 -0.91
N GLU A 120 1.50 -12.63 -1.32
CA GLU A 120 2.27 -11.67 -0.51
C GLU A 120 1.48 -10.37 -0.26
N ALA A 121 0.68 -9.92 -1.22
CA ALA A 121 -0.19 -8.74 -1.04
C ALA A 121 -1.28 -9.00 0.01
N GLU A 122 -1.89 -10.18 0.04
CA GLU A 122 -2.86 -10.55 1.08
C GLU A 122 -2.21 -10.68 2.46
N GLU A 123 -1.03 -11.28 2.55
CA GLU A 123 -0.25 -11.35 3.79
C GLU A 123 0.08 -9.93 4.32
N TYR A 124 0.50 -9.03 3.44
CA TYR A 124 0.73 -7.63 3.79
C TYR A 124 -0.55 -6.96 4.30
N ARG A 125 -1.69 -7.11 3.58
CA ARG A 125 -2.97 -6.52 4.00
C ARG A 125 -3.40 -7.02 5.37
N GLY A 126 -3.24 -8.32 5.63
CA GLY A 126 -3.52 -8.91 6.93
C GLY A 126 -2.68 -8.29 8.06
N ARG A 127 -1.37 -8.10 7.83
CA ARG A 127 -0.48 -7.46 8.82
C ARG A 127 -0.74 -5.97 8.99
N ALA A 128 -1.08 -5.27 7.91
CA ALA A 128 -1.36 -3.85 7.93
C ALA A 128 -2.74 -3.52 8.52
N ALA A 129 -3.70 -4.46 8.49
CA ALA A 129 -5.09 -4.23 8.88
C ALA A 129 -5.24 -3.63 10.29
N GLN A 130 -4.47 -4.12 11.27
CA GLN A 130 -4.52 -3.58 12.64
C GLN A 130 -4.03 -2.12 12.71
N LEU A 131 -2.95 -1.81 11.98
CA LEU A 131 -2.43 -0.45 11.92
C LEU A 131 -3.40 0.48 11.18
N THR A 132 -3.98 0.02 10.07
CA THR A 132 -5.02 0.75 9.34
C THR A 132 -6.20 1.05 10.26
N GLN A 133 -6.72 0.06 10.98
CA GLN A 133 -7.82 0.26 11.93
C GLN A 133 -7.45 1.26 13.02
N ALA A 134 -6.26 1.14 13.62
CA ALA A 134 -5.80 2.05 14.67
C ALA A 134 -5.76 3.50 14.15
N VAL A 135 -5.22 3.70 12.95
CA VAL A 135 -5.04 5.02 12.34
C VAL A 135 -6.35 5.62 11.81
N GLU A 136 -7.28 4.79 11.33
CA GLU A 136 -8.55 5.23 10.75
C GLU A 136 -9.63 5.45 11.80
N ARG A 137 -9.67 4.65 12.87
CA ARG A 137 -10.75 4.67 13.87
C ARG A 137 -10.28 5.06 15.27
N ASP A 138 -9.21 4.44 15.78
CA ASP A 138 -8.82 4.61 17.18
C ASP A 138 -8.14 5.96 17.43
N LEU A 139 -7.28 6.42 16.52
CA LEU A 139 -6.60 7.71 16.65
C LEU A 139 -7.56 8.92 16.60
N PRO A 140 -8.56 9.01 15.69
CA PRO A 140 -9.58 10.05 15.78
C PRO A 140 -10.31 10.10 17.12
N ARG A 141 -10.65 8.93 17.70
CA ARG A 141 -11.29 8.85 19.01
C ARG A 141 -10.36 9.34 20.12
N LEU A 142 -9.08 8.96 20.06
CA LEU A 142 -8.06 9.47 20.97
C LEU A 142 -7.90 11.00 20.83
N MET A 143 -7.96 11.54 19.62
CA MET A 143 -7.91 13.00 19.40
C MET A 143 -9.10 13.72 20.02
N ALA A 144 -10.32 13.21 19.84
CA ALA A 144 -11.50 13.78 20.48
C ALA A 144 -11.40 13.73 22.02
N LEU A 145 -10.89 12.62 22.56
CA LEU A 145 -10.65 12.45 23.99
C LEU A 145 -9.63 13.44 24.54
N LEU A 146 -8.52 13.64 23.84
CA LEU A 146 -7.48 14.59 24.24
C LEU A 146 -7.98 16.03 24.16
N ALA A 147 -8.73 16.40 23.11
CA ALA A 147 -9.35 17.71 23.00
C ALA A 147 -10.33 17.98 24.15
N PHE A 148 -11.23 17.04 24.43
CA PHE A 148 -12.15 17.12 25.58
C PHE A 148 -11.39 17.28 26.90
N THR A 149 -10.31 16.52 27.09
CA THR A 149 -9.50 16.58 28.31
C THR A 149 -8.81 17.94 28.46
N ILE A 150 -8.26 18.49 27.37
CA ILE A 150 -7.65 19.82 27.34
C ILE A 150 -8.68 20.88 27.74
N ASP A 151 -9.86 20.89 27.11
CA ASP A 151 -10.93 21.85 27.39
C ASP A 151 -11.38 21.80 28.87
N ARG A 152 -11.50 20.61 29.44
CA ARG A 152 -11.87 20.43 30.85
C ARG A 152 -10.78 20.92 31.81
N LEU A 153 -9.52 20.66 31.51
CA LEU A 153 -8.40 21.13 32.33
C LEU A 153 -8.27 22.66 32.28
N GLU A 154 -8.53 23.26 31.12
CA GLU A 154 -8.53 24.72 30.96
C GLU A 154 -9.70 25.38 31.69
N ALA A 155 -10.91 24.81 31.59
CA ALA A 155 -12.07 25.25 32.37
C ALA A 155 -11.82 25.14 33.88
N TYR A 156 -11.14 24.08 34.33
CA TYR A 156 -10.76 23.91 35.73
C TYR A 156 -9.76 24.96 36.21
N ALA A 157 -8.75 25.26 35.39
CA ALA A 157 -7.77 26.30 35.67
C ALA A 157 -8.43 27.70 35.74
N ALA A 158 -9.43 27.97 34.90
CA ALA A 158 -10.17 29.23 34.91
C ALA A 158 -11.08 29.41 36.15
N VAL A 159 -11.65 28.33 36.68
CA VAL A 159 -12.54 28.35 37.86
C VAL A 159 -11.76 28.32 39.19
N SER A 160 -10.56 27.75 39.22
CA SER A 160 -9.73 27.64 40.45
C SER A 160 -9.08 28.95 40.92
N SER A 161 -9.56 30.09 40.43
CA SER A 161 -9.25 31.42 40.91
C SER A 161 -10.54 32.18 41.26
N PRO A 162 -10.89 32.48 42.53
CA PRO A 162 -10.60 31.85 43.82
C PRO A 162 -11.86 31.20 44.48
N SER A 163 -11.61 30.45 45.57
CA SER A 163 -12.52 29.99 46.65
C SER A 163 -13.33 28.67 46.49
N GLY A 164 -12.68 27.56 46.91
CA GLY A 164 -13.19 26.65 47.93
C GLY A 164 -14.45 25.81 47.66
N MET A 165 -14.31 24.69 46.94
CA MET A 165 -15.20 23.53 47.10
C MET A 165 -14.39 22.24 47.26
N PRO A 166 -14.91 21.20 47.97
CA PRO A 166 -14.16 19.97 48.24
C PRO A 166 -13.87 19.16 46.98
N GLU A 167 -12.64 18.64 46.90
CA GLU A 167 -12.02 17.96 45.76
C GLU A 167 -12.42 16.46 45.63
N ALA A 168 -12.96 15.87 46.70
CA ALA A 168 -13.25 14.43 46.79
C ALA A 168 -14.44 13.93 45.94
N ALA A 169 -15.31 14.82 45.45
CA ALA A 169 -16.46 14.45 44.60
C ALA A 169 -16.15 14.48 43.09
N ARG A 170 -14.96 14.97 42.68
CA ARG A 170 -14.71 15.52 41.34
C ARG A 170 -14.10 14.55 40.33
N MET A 171 -13.17 13.67 40.75
CA MET A 171 -12.61 12.62 39.87
C MET A 171 -13.63 11.58 39.37
N PRO A 172 -14.60 11.09 40.18
CA PRO A 172 -15.60 10.15 39.69
C PRO A 172 -16.55 10.78 38.64
N GLN A 173 -16.68 12.12 38.61
CA GLN A 173 -17.50 12.81 37.60
C GLN A 173 -16.80 12.88 36.24
N ILE A 174 -15.50 13.20 36.21
CA ILE A 174 -14.73 13.21 34.95
C ILE A 174 -14.69 11.81 34.33
N SER A 175 -14.45 10.77 35.14
CA SER A 175 -14.48 9.39 34.64
C SER A 175 -15.87 8.98 34.13
N ALA A 176 -16.94 9.39 34.82
CA ALA A 176 -18.31 9.10 34.39
C ALA A 176 -18.69 9.84 33.08
N GLU A 177 -18.27 11.10 32.92
CA GLU A 177 -18.46 11.87 31.68
C GLU A 177 -17.65 11.26 30.53
N LEU A 178 -16.41 10.83 30.79
CA LEU A 178 -15.58 10.13 29.82
C LEU A 178 -16.24 8.83 29.37
N GLU A 179 -16.72 8.03 30.31
CA GLU A 179 -17.42 6.77 30.02
C GLU A 179 -18.72 6.99 29.25
N ALA A 180 -19.48 8.05 29.57
CA ALA A 180 -20.70 8.42 28.83
C ALA A 180 -20.38 8.89 27.40
N PHE A 181 -19.33 9.71 27.22
CA PHE A 181 -18.84 10.13 25.92
C PHE A 181 -18.33 8.94 25.09
N LEU A 182 -17.58 8.03 25.71
CA LEU A 182 -17.07 6.83 25.04
C LEU A 182 -18.20 5.87 24.63
N LYS A 183 -19.28 5.77 25.42
CA LYS A 183 -20.48 4.97 25.09
C LYS A 183 -21.30 5.58 23.96
N THR A 184 -21.50 6.90 23.96
CA THR A 184 -22.22 7.60 22.88
C THR A 184 -21.47 7.52 21.56
N ALA A 185 -20.14 7.70 21.57
CA ALA A 185 -19.30 7.52 20.38
C ALA A 185 -19.26 6.08 19.85
N GLN A 186 -19.55 5.07 20.67
CA GLN A 186 -19.66 3.66 20.23
C GLN A 186 -21.03 3.34 19.59
N GLN A 187 -22.05 4.14 19.86
CA GLN A 187 -23.44 3.87 19.45
C GLN A 187 -23.76 4.46 18.07
N ASP A 188 -23.07 5.54 17.69
CA ASP A 188 -23.16 6.15 16.35
C ASP A 188 -22.41 5.34 15.27
N ASP A 189 -21.50 4.45 15.66
CA ASP A 189 -20.73 3.56 14.76
C ASP A 189 -21.52 2.30 14.34
N LEU A 190 -22.79 2.17 14.78
CA LEU A 190 -23.69 1.01 14.60
C LEU A 190 -24.99 1.36 13.84
N MET A 191 -25.10 2.59 13.32
CA MET A 191 -26.16 3.08 12.42
C MET A 191 -25.58 3.42 11.05
#